data_AF-A0A8K0KN56-F1
#
_entry.id   AF-A0A8K0KN56-F1
#
_cell.length_a   1.000
_cell.length_b   1.000
_cell.length_c   1.000
_cell.angle_alpha   90.00
_cell.angle_beta   90.00
_cell.angle_gamma   90.00
#
_symmetry.space_group_name_H-M   'P 1'
#
loop_
_entity.id
_entity.type
_entity.pdbx_description
1 polymer ?
#
loop_
_entity_poly.entity_id
_entity_poly.type
_entity_poly.pdbx_seq_one_letter_code
_entity_poly.pdbx_strand_id
1 'polypeptide(L)'
;MKSTKILSISYDELRFVDSLNFLPIALSKFPSALGLDKSMAKGYFPHLFNRKENSDRRGPLPPVEMYGIDSMTSKERDDFLEWHRELSKEYIFDMKTEKRKYCAQDVRILSSACLRFRDIFLSSTGVSSFRETVAIASSTGGISSRPSAIEEDALMDFVGGEAQRHPHTAASGMGWARVMWKTE
;
A
#
# COMPACT_ATOMS: atom_id res chain seq x y z
N MET A 1 -21.54 -0.95 -14.92
CA MET A 1 -21.17 0.46 -14.65
C MET A 1 -19.66 0.57 -14.78
N LYS A 2 -19.15 1.49 -15.60
CA LYS A 2 -17.70 1.77 -15.62
C LYS A 2 -17.36 2.47 -14.30
N SER A 3 -16.54 1.84 -13.46
CA SER A 3 -16.06 2.45 -12.23
C SER A 3 -15.13 3.61 -12.59
N THR A 4 -15.50 4.83 -12.21
CA THR A 4 -14.65 6.00 -12.42
C THR A 4 -13.65 6.09 -11.28
N LYS A 5 -12.36 5.84 -11.57
CA LYS A 5 -11.29 5.98 -10.59
C LYS A 5 -11.02 7.47 -10.36
N ILE A 6 -11.26 7.97 -9.15
CA ILE A 6 -10.91 9.33 -8.76
C ILE A 6 -9.42 9.35 -8.41
N LEU A 7 -8.62 10.12 -9.17
CA LEU A 7 -7.16 10.16 -8.99
C LEU A 7 -6.71 11.22 -7.99
N SER A 8 -7.40 12.37 -7.97
CA SER A 8 -7.20 13.41 -6.98
C SER A 8 -8.45 14.28 -6.84
N ILE A 9 -8.63 14.86 -5.66
CA ILE A 9 -9.66 15.87 -5.37
C ILE A 9 -8.92 17.08 -4.80
N SER A 10 -9.20 18.27 -5.31
CA SER A 10 -8.69 19.51 -4.73
C SER A 10 -9.85 20.34 -4.21
N TYR A 11 -9.70 20.89 -3.01
CA TYR A 11 -10.66 21.80 -2.39
C TYR A 11 -9.88 22.89 -1.67
N ASP A 12 -10.05 24.14 -2.10
CA ASP A 12 -9.24 25.27 -1.64
C ASP A 12 -7.73 24.99 -1.79
N GLU A 13 -6.92 25.20 -0.76
CA GLU A 13 -5.49 24.87 -0.76
C GLU A 13 -5.19 23.39 -0.47
N LEU A 14 -6.21 22.56 -0.21
CA LEU A 14 -6.04 21.14 0.10
C LEU A 14 -6.13 20.28 -1.15
N ARG A 15 -5.17 19.36 -1.31
CA ARG A 15 -5.18 18.32 -2.34
C ARG A 15 -5.18 16.94 -1.70
N PHE A 16 -6.18 16.14 -2.05
CA PHE A 16 -6.29 14.73 -1.72
C PHE A 16 -5.87 13.91 -2.94
N VAL A 17 -4.92 13.00 -2.73
CA VAL A 17 -4.37 12.12 -3.76
C VAL A 17 -4.47 10.68 -3.29
N ASP A 18 -4.85 9.78 -4.19
CA ASP A 18 -4.91 8.35 -3.88
C ASP A 18 -3.50 7.75 -3.93
N SER A 19 -2.99 7.31 -2.78
CA SER A 19 -1.68 6.67 -2.64
C SER A 19 -1.55 5.38 -3.45
N LEU A 20 -2.66 4.68 -3.75
CA LEU A 20 -2.64 3.46 -4.57
C LEU A 20 -2.24 3.73 -6.03
N ASN A 21 -2.31 4.97 -6.50
CA ASN A 21 -1.79 5.36 -7.81
C ASN A 21 -0.25 5.41 -7.87
N PHE A 22 0.41 5.37 -6.70
CA PHE A 22 1.86 5.35 -6.57
C PHE A 22 2.37 4.04 -5.98
N LEU A 23 1.63 3.45 -5.04
CA LEU A 23 2.02 2.24 -4.32
C LEU A 23 0.96 1.15 -4.55
N PRO A 24 0.94 0.47 -5.70
CA PRO A 24 -0.06 -0.55 -6.04
C PRO A 24 0.24 -1.91 -5.38
N ILE A 25 0.70 -1.90 -4.13
CA ILE A 25 1.01 -3.11 -3.35
C ILE A 25 0.16 -3.13 -2.08
N ALA A 26 0.03 -4.32 -1.45
CA ALA A 26 -0.71 -4.44 -0.20
C ALA A 26 0.04 -3.77 0.96
N LEU A 27 -0.69 -3.11 1.87
CA LEU A 27 -0.10 -2.39 3.01
C LEU A 27 0.81 -3.26 3.88
N SER A 28 0.49 -4.56 4.03
CA SER A 28 1.33 -5.53 4.77
C SER A 28 2.71 -5.74 4.15
N LYS A 29 2.85 -5.50 2.84
CA LYS A 29 4.12 -5.68 2.10
C LYS A 29 4.99 -4.42 2.12
N PHE A 30 4.47 -3.29 2.59
CA PHE A 30 5.20 -2.01 2.56
C PHE A 30 6.53 -2.07 3.31
N PRO A 31 6.62 -2.63 4.54
CA PRO A 31 7.90 -2.66 5.24
C PRO A 31 8.99 -3.43 4.49
N SER A 32 8.63 -4.56 3.86
CA SER A 32 9.57 -5.35 3.06
C SER A 32 9.92 -4.66 1.75
N ALA A 33 8.96 -4.05 1.06
CA ALA A 33 9.16 -3.45 -0.26
C ALA A 33 9.96 -2.13 -0.20
N LEU A 34 9.81 -1.36 0.89
CA LEU A 34 10.44 -0.04 1.05
C LEU A 34 11.62 -0.04 2.04
N GLY A 35 11.99 -1.21 2.59
CA GLY A 35 13.04 -1.34 3.59
C GLY A 35 12.73 -0.58 4.89
N LEU A 36 11.45 -0.53 5.29
CA LEU A 36 11.05 0.07 6.57
C LEU A 36 11.29 -0.93 7.71
N ASP A 37 11.28 -0.42 8.94
CA ASP A 37 11.43 -1.25 10.13
C ASP A 37 10.37 -2.38 10.16
N LYS A 38 10.84 -3.61 10.38
CA LYS A 38 9.99 -4.81 10.51
C LYS A 38 9.01 -4.70 11.68
N SER A 39 9.31 -3.86 12.68
CA SER A 39 8.39 -3.56 13.79
C SER A 39 7.09 -2.88 13.33
N MET A 40 7.08 -2.28 12.12
CA MET A 40 5.90 -1.71 11.49
C MET A 40 5.06 -2.74 10.73
N ALA A 41 5.28 -4.05 10.93
CA ALA A 41 4.45 -5.08 10.35
C ALA A 41 2.97 -4.88 10.72
N LYS A 42 2.08 -5.18 9.78
CA LYS A 42 0.65 -5.02 9.97
C LYS A 42 0.12 -6.04 10.98
N GLY A 43 -0.64 -5.58 11.97
CA GLY A 43 -1.30 -6.46 12.95
C GLY A 43 -2.51 -7.21 12.37
N TYR A 44 -3.12 -8.08 13.19
CA TYR A 44 -4.34 -8.81 12.83
C TYR A 44 -5.60 -8.11 13.37
N PHE A 45 -6.66 -8.04 12.56
CA PHE A 45 -7.93 -7.44 12.96
C PHE A 45 -9.13 -8.29 12.50
N PRO A 46 -10.17 -8.47 13.33
CA PRO A 46 -11.31 -9.31 12.99
C PRO A 46 -12.26 -8.59 12.02
N HIS A 47 -11.93 -8.62 10.73
CA HIS A 47 -12.67 -7.90 9.69
C HIS A 47 -14.15 -8.30 9.60
N LEU A 48 -14.48 -9.59 9.78
CA LEU A 48 -15.87 -10.05 9.72
C LEU A 48 -16.68 -9.68 10.97
N PHE A 49 -15.98 -9.39 12.07
CA PHE A 49 -16.58 -8.93 13.33
C PHE A 49 -16.92 -7.43 13.30
N ASN A 50 -16.33 -6.65 12.38
CA ASN A 50 -16.55 -5.22 12.21
C ASN A 50 -17.92 -4.89 11.60
N ARG A 51 -18.96 -5.14 12.39
CA ARG A 51 -20.35 -4.81 12.08
C ARG A 51 -20.88 -3.78 13.08
N LYS A 52 -21.96 -3.08 12.71
CA LYS A 52 -22.54 -2.01 13.56
C LYS A 52 -22.96 -2.55 14.92
N GLU A 53 -23.49 -3.77 14.95
CA GLU A 53 -23.97 -4.47 16.14
C GLU A 53 -22.85 -4.79 17.13
N ASN A 54 -21.61 -4.92 16.65
CA ASN A 54 -20.44 -5.25 17.46
C ASN A 54 -19.58 -4.01 17.79
N SER A 55 -20.00 -2.81 17.37
CA SER A 55 -19.18 -1.60 17.49
C SER A 55 -18.83 -1.22 18.94
N ASP A 56 -19.70 -1.55 19.89
CA ASP A 56 -19.52 -1.32 21.34
C ASP A 56 -19.13 -2.59 22.12
N ARG A 57 -18.87 -3.72 21.43
CA ARG A 57 -18.56 -4.97 22.13
C ARG A 57 -17.22 -4.91 22.85
N ARG A 58 -17.26 -5.38 24.09
CA ARG A 58 -16.11 -5.71 24.91
C ARG A 58 -16.26 -7.13 25.45
N GLY A 59 -15.18 -7.90 25.47
CA GLY A 59 -15.23 -9.28 25.94
C GLY A 59 -14.04 -10.12 25.49
N PRO A 60 -14.20 -11.45 25.39
CA PRO A 60 -13.13 -12.32 24.91
C PRO A 60 -12.78 -12.00 23.46
N LEU A 61 -11.55 -12.38 23.07
CA LEU A 61 -11.07 -12.24 21.70
C LEU A 61 -12.02 -12.91 20.71
N PRO A 62 -12.37 -12.28 19.58
CA PRO A 62 -13.23 -12.90 18.57
C PRO A 62 -12.65 -14.22 18.07
N PRO A 63 -13.49 -15.18 17.66
CA PRO A 63 -13.03 -16.48 17.19
C PRO A 63 -12.27 -16.33 15.85
N VAL A 64 -11.38 -17.28 15.55
CA VAL A 64 -10.41 -17.20 14.45
C VAL A 64 -11.05 -17.00 13.08
N GLU A 65 -12.27 -17.52 12.89
CA GLU A 65 -13.05 -17.39 11.65
C GLU A 65 -13.37 -15.92 11.35
N MET A 66 -13.46 -15.07 12.38
CA MET A 66 -13.79 -13.65 12.21
C MET A 66 -12.65 -12.81 11.59
N TYR A 67 -11.46 -13.40 11.47
CA TYR A 67 -10.27 -12.77 10.92
C TYR A 67 -10.03 -13.08 9.44
N GLY A 68 -10.86 -13.93 8.82
CA GLY A 68 -10.72 -14.27 7.40
C GLY A 68 -9.54 -15.19 7.12
N ILE A 69 -9.33 -16.19 7.99
CA ILE A 69 -8.23 -17.16 7.93
C ILE A 69 -8.09 -17.85 6.56
N ASP A 70 -9.18 -18.01 5.82
CA ASP A 70 -9.21 -18.65 4.50
C ASP A 70 -8.44 -17.88 3.42
N SER A 71 -8.19 -16.58 3.64
CA SER A 71 -7.44 -15.73 2.73
C SER A 71 -5.93 -15.67 3.01
N MET A 72 -5.49 -16.27 4.12
CA MET A 72 -4.08 -16.25 4.54
C MET A 72 -3.29 -17.38 3.86
N THR A 73 -2.00 -17.13 3.60
CA THR A 73 -1.09 -18.21 3.19
C THR A 73 -0.84 -19.18 4.36
N SER A 74 -0.38 -20.40 4.07
CA SER A 74 -0.15 -21.41 5.12
C SER A 74 0.77 -20.90 6.24
N LYS A 75 1.83 -20.17 5.89
CA LYS A 75 2.76 -19.59 6.87
C LYS A 75 2.10 -18.49 7.71
N GLU A 76 1.42 -17.54 7.07
CA GLU A 76 0.72 -16.44 7.78
C GLU A 76 -0.39 -16.98 8.70
N ARG A 77 -1.01 -18.08 8.30
CA ARG A 77 -2.02 -18.78 9.09
C ARG A 77 -1.44 -19.38 10.36
N ASP A 78 -0.29 -20.04 10.27
CA ASP A 78 0.37 -20.63 11.44
C ASP A 78 0.80 -19.54 12.44
N ASP A 79 1.44 -18.48 11.96
CA ASP A 79 1.84 -17.31 12.77
C ASP A 79 0.61 -16.65 13.44
N PHE A 80 -0.51 -16.54 12.72
CA PHE A 80 -1.77 -16.01 13.23
C PHE A 80 -2.38 -16.89 14.33
N LEU A 81 -2.39 -18.21 14.15
CA LEU A 81 -2.97 -19.15 15.11
C LEU A 81 -2.17 -19.16 16.43
N GLU A 82 -0.86 -19.02 16.36
CA GLU A 82 -0.01 -18.85 17.54
C GLU A 82 -0.32 -17.54 18.25
N TRP A 83 -0.31 -16.42 17.53
CA TRP A 83 -0.66 -15.10 18.07
C TRP A 83 -2.05 -15.08 18.74
N HIS A 84 -3.06 -15.67 18.11
CA HIS A 84 -4.43 -15.72 18.64
C HIS A 84 -4.53 -16.56 19.92
N ARG A 85 -3.84 -17.71 19.94
CA ARG A 85 -3.80 -18.61 21.11
C ARG A 85 -3.10 -17.96 22.30
N GLU A 86 -2.02 -17.22 22.08
CA GLU A 86 -1.32 -16.51 23.14
C GLU A 86 -2.15 -15.34 23.67
N LEU A 87 -2.68 -14.51 22.78
CA LEU A 87 -3.43 -13.32 23.15
C LEU A 87 -4.74 -13.68 23.86
N SER A 88 -5.43 -14.74 23.44
CA SER A 88 -6.72 -15.14 24.02
C SER A 88 -6.70 -15.53 25.50
N LYS A 89 -5.52 -15.79 26.10
CA LYS A 89 -5.40 -16.22 27.51
C LYS A 89 -5.70 -15.11 28.51
N GLU A 90 -5.29 -13.88 28.23
CA GLU A 90 -5.33 -12.78 29.22
C GLU A 90 -5.89 -11.47 28.65
N TYR A 91 -6.29 -11.47 27.38
CA TYR A 91 -6.66 -10.24 26.69
C TYR A 91 -8.17 -9.98 26.67
N ILE A 92 -8.57 -8.81 27.16
CA ILE A 92 -9.94 -8.30 26.98
C ILE A 92 -10.00 -7.48 25.70
N PHE A 93 -10.69 -8.02 24.71
CA PHE A 93 -10.92 -7.35 23.44
C PHE A 93 -11.94 -6.23 23.62
N ASP A 94 -11.60 -5.04 23.13
CA ASP A 94 -12.48 -3.88 23.05
C ASP A 94 -12.51 -3.38 21.62
N MET A 95 -13.67 -3.49 20.97
CA MET A 95 -13.78 -3.24 19.54
C MET A 95 -13.39 -1.81 19.14
N LYS A 96 -13.74 -0.81 19.96
CA LYS A 96 -13.41 0.59 19.67
C LYS A 96 -11.92 0.84 19.77
N THR A 97 -11.32 0.30 20.82
CA THR A 97 -9.91 0.49 21.12
C THR A 97 -9.05 -0.20 20.06
N GLU A 98 -9.38 -1.45 19.73
CA GLU A 98 -8.64 -2.23 18.74
C GLU A 98 -8.79 -1.65 17.33
N LYS A 99 -10.00 -1.22 16.96
CA LYS A 99 -10.21 -0.55 15.68
C LYS A 99 -9.38 0.74 15.56
N ARG A 100 -9.33 1.56 16.62
CA ARG A 100 -8.52 2.78 16.63
C ARG A 100 -7.03 2.47 16.53
N LYS A 101 -6.53 1.51 17.30
CA LYS A 101 -5.13 1.09 17.25
C LYS A 101 -4.75 0.58 15.85
N TYR A 102 -5.56 -0.29 15.28
CA TYR A 102 -5.35 -0.83 13.95
C TYR A 102 -5.34 0.25 12.86
N CYS A 103 -6.35 1.15 12.86
CA CYS A 103 -6.38 2.26 11.91
C CYS A 103 -5.18 3.20 12.09
N ALA A 104 -4.77 3.50 13.33
CA ALA A 104 -3.61 4.34 13.59
C ALA A 104 -2.30 3.68 13.09
N GLN A 105 -2.19 2.35 13.23
CA GLN A 105 -1.06 1.59 12.70
C GLN A 105 -1.05 1.59 11.17
N ASP A 106 -2.20 1.35 10.51
CA ASP A 106 -2.31 1.39 9.06
C ASP A 106 -1.92 2.76 8.49
N VAL A 107 -2.39 3.85 9.14
CA VAL A 107 -2.01 5.22 8.75
C VAL A 107 -0.52 5.47 8.96
N ARG A 108 0.07 4.98 10.05
CA ARG A 108 1.51 5.10 10.29
C ARG A 108 2.32 4.39 9.19
N ILE A 109 1.99 3.13 8.88
CA ILE A 109 2.66 2.36 7.84
C ILE A 109 2.55 3.07 6.49
N LEU A 110 1.33 3.50 6.12
CA LEU A 110 1.09 4.22 4.88
C LEU A 110 1.87 5.53 4.82
N SER A 111 1.87 6.31 5.90
CA SER A 111 2.58 7.59 5.97
C SER A 111 4.10 7.41 5.84
N SER A 112 4.69 6.45 6.56
CA SER A 112 6.12 6.13 6.47
C SER A 112 6.49 5.67 5.07
N ALA A 113 5.66 4.85 4.44
CA ALA A 113 5.87 4.39 3.09
C ALA A 113 5.77 5.51 2.05
N CYS A 114 4.76 6.38 2.17
CA CYS A 114 4.63 7.56 1.31
C CYS A 114 5.85 8.48 1.46
N LEU A 115 6.32 8.76 2.67
CA LEU A 115 7.51 9.56 2.89
C LEU A 115 8.75 8.93 2.26
N ARG A 116 8.97 7.64 2.49
CA ARG A 116 10.10 6.91 1.90
C ARG A 116 10.05 6.90 0.37
N PHE A 117 8.87 6.64 -0.19
CA PHE A 117 8.65 6.67 -1.63
C PHE A 117 8.92 8.06 -2.21
N ARG A 118 8.43 9.13 -1.55
CA ARG A 118 8.69 10.51 -1.96
C ARG A 118 10.19 10.80 -2.02
N ASP A 119 10.94 10.38 -1.00
CA ASP A 119 12.37 10.66 -0.91
C ASP A 119 13.16 9.92 -2.01
N ILE A 120 12.84 8.64 -2.25
CA ILE A 120 13.41 7.85 -3.35
C ILE A 120 13.07 8.50 -4.70
N PHE A 121 11.79 8.78 -4.92
CA PHE A 121 11.29 9.31 -6.18
C PHE A 121 11.88 10.70 -6.50
N LEU A 122 11.97 11.58 -5.50
CA LEU A 122 12.59 12.89 -5.66
C LEU A 122 14.09 12.78 -5.96
N SER A 123 14.80 11.86 -5.29
CA SER A 123 16.23 11.65 -5.51
C SER A 123 16.51 11.12 -6.92
N SER A 124 15.66 10.24 -7.45
CA SER A 124 15.85 9.64 -8.78
C SER A 124 15.37 10.53 -9.94
N THR A 125 14.32 11.33 -9.73
CA THR A 125 13.63 12.04 -10.82
C THR A 125 13.70 13.58 -10.73
N GLY A 126 14.06 14.12 -9.57
CA GLY A 126 14.01 15.56 -9.31
C GLY A 126 12.60 16.15 -9.26
N VAL A 127 11.55 15.32 -9.25
CA VAL A 127 10.13 15.69 -9.22
C VAL A 127 9.51 15.26 -7.89
N SER A 128 8.68 16.12 -7.29
CA SER A 128 7.94 15.76 -6.08
C SER A 128 6.69 14.95 -6.42
N SER A 129 6.68 13.65 -6.08
CA SER A 129 5.60 12.70 -6.44
C SER A 129 4.18 13.19 -6.12
N PHE A 130 3.81 13.31 -4.84
CA PHE A 130 2.44 13.66 -4.43
C PHE A 130 2.06 15.14 -4.66
N ARG A 131 3.05 16.00 -4.90
CA ARG A 131 2.83 17.44 -5.07
C ARG A 131 2.64 17.83 -6.53
N GLU A 132 3.44 17.25 -7.41
CA GLU A 132 3.50 17.64 -8.82
C GLU A 132 2.79 16.64 -9.73
N THR A 133 2.47 15.43 -9.24
CA THR A 133 1.80 14.41 -10.05
C THR A 133 0.68 13.71 -9.29
N VAL A 134 -0.16 12.97 -10.03
CA VAL A 134 -1.30 12.22 -9.49
C VAL A 134 -1.13 10.70 -9.60
N ALA A 135 -0.11 10.25 -10.34
CA ALA A 135 0.28 8.86 -10.55
C ALA A 135 1.72 8.79 -11.08
N ILE A 136 2.39 7.63 -10.93
CA ILE A 136 3.73 7.41 -11.50
C ILE A 136 3.76 7.67 -13.01
N ALA A 137 2.74 7.25 -13.76
CA ALA A 137 2.70 7.49 -15.20
C ALA A 137 2.68 8.99 -15.58
N SER A 138 2.12 9.84 -14.72
CA SER A 138 2.01 11.29 -14.98
C SER A 138 3.33 12.04 -14.84
N SER A 139 4.34 11.50 -14.14
CA SER A 139 5.64 12.16 -14.01
C SER A 139 6.50 12.09 -15.27
N THR A 140 6.23 11.14 -16.16
CA THR A 140 7.03 10.88 -17.37
C THR A 140 7.14 12.10 -18.29
N GLY A 141 6.08 12.92 -18.39
CA GLY A 141 6.08 14.13 -19.20
C GLY A 141 6.89 15.30 -18.60
N GLY A 142 7.04 15.37 -17.28
CA GLY A 142 7.87 16.39 -16.62
C GLY A 142 9.34 16.00 -16.57
N ILE A 143 9.62 14.71 -16.39
CA ILE A 143 10.96 14.14 -16.33
C ILE A 143 11.70 14.27 -17.69
N SER A 144 11.02 14.02 -18.82
CA SER A 144 11.61 14.12 -20.16
C SER A 144 12.07 15.54 -20.55
N SER A 145 11.61 16.56 -19.82
CA SER A 145 11.99 17.96 -20.04
C SER A 145 13.20 18.42 -19.22
N ARG A 146 13.78 17.55 -18.39
CA ARG A 146 14.91 17.88 -17.51
C ARG A 146 16.20 17.12 -17.91
N PRO A 147 17.36 17.79 -18.09
CA PRO A 147 18.55 17.16 -18.68
C PRO A 147 19.40 16.29 -17.72
N SER A 148 19.04 16.16 -16.44
CA SER A 148 19.88 15.45 -15.47
C SER A 148 19.61 13.95 -15.51
N ALA A 149 20.67 13.18 -15.78
CA ALA A 149 20.73 11.74 -15.88
C ALA A 149 19.88 11.02 -14.82
N ILE A 150 18.89 10.28 -15.29
CA ILE A 150 18.10 9.36 -14.48
C ILE A 150 18.86 8.04 -14.52
N GLU A 151 19.25 7.54 -13.36
CA GLU A 151 19.79 6.20 -13.23
C GLU A 151 18.61 5.21 -13.41
N GLU A 152 18.50 4.62 -14.60
CA GLU A 152 17.36 3.78 -15.03
C GLU A 152 17.09 2.58 -14.08
N ASP A 153 18.10 2.17 -13.31
CA ASP A 153 18.06 0.96 -12.48
C ASP A 153 17.25 1.14 -11.18
N ALA A 154 17.19 2.34 -10.60
CA ALA A 154 16.56 2.55 -9.29
C ALA A 154 15.02 2.41 -9.29
N LEU A 155 14.38 2.61 -10.45
CA LEU A 155 12.92 2.57 -10.58
C LEU A 155 12.40 1.16 -10.88
N MET A 156 13.20 0.33 -11.55
CA MET A 156 12.84 -1.04 -11.98
C MET A 156 12.76 -2.00 -10.79
N ASP A 157 13.68 -1.89 -9.83
CA ASP A 157 13.69 -2.74 -8.64
C ASP A 157 12.46 -2.53 -7.74
N PHE A 158 11.78 -1.39 -7.85
CA PHE A 158 10.64 -1.06 -6.99
C PHE A 158 9.27 -1.58 -7.51
N VAL A 159 9.15 -1.80 -8.82
CA VAL A 159 7.87 -2.17 -9.49
C VAL A 159 7.74 -3.69 -9.71
N GLY A 160 8.75 -4.48 -9.33
CA GLY A 160 8.83 -5.94 -9.50
C GLY A 160 7.84 -6.81 -8.70
N GLY A 161 6.55 -6.47 -8.69
CA GLY A 161 5.45 -7.33 -8.27
C GLY A 161 4.45 -7.49 -9.42
N GLU A 162 4.34 -8.71 -9.94
CA GLU A 162 3.56 -9.14 -11.11
C GLU A 162 2.30 -8.29 -11.41
N ALA A 163 2.40 -7.40 -12.40
CA ALA A 163 1.25 -6.73 -13.00
C ALA A 163 0.79 -7.51 -14.24
N GLN A 164 -0.39 -8.12 -14.17
CA GLN A 164 -1.03 -8.80 -15.31
C GLN A 164 -1.44 -7.81 -16.41
N ARG A 165 -1.17 -8.21 -17.66
CA ARG A 165 -1.30 -7.41 -18.91
C ARG A 165 -2.75 -7.14 -19.32
N HIS A 166 -3.01 -5.95 -19.86
CA HIS A 166 -4.04 -5.73 -20.89
C HIS A 166 -3.49 -4.82 -22.01
N PRO A 167 -3.75 -5.12 -23.30
CA PRO A 167 -3.10 -4.46 -24.43
C PRO A 167 -3.81 -3.18 -24.85
N HIS A 168 -3.05 -2.35 -25.59
CA HIS A 168 -3.43 -1.14 -26.35
C HIS A 168 -3.17 0.21 -25.66
N THR A 169 -1.95 0.74 -25.76
CA THR A 169 -1.77 2.13 -26.27
C THR A 169 -0.37 2.37 -26.85
N ALA A 170 -0.38 3.13 -27.95
CA ALA A 170 0.66 3.60 -28.87
C ALA A 170 2.13 3.66 -28.39
N ALA A 171 2.99 3.01 -29.18
CA ALA A 171 4.44 3.09 -29.15
C ALA A 171 4.94 4.20 -30.08
N SER A 172 5.47 5.29 -29.53
CA SER A 172 6.46 6.16 -30.18
C SER A 172 6.99 7.12 -29.12
N GLY A 173 8.19 6.84 -28.59
CA GLY A 173 8.89 7.72 -27.64
C GLY A 173 9.38 7.08 -26.34
N MET A 174 9.15 5.78 -26.12
CA MET A 174 9.49 5.13 -24.84
C MET A 174 10.53 4.01 -25.01
N GLY A 175 11.81 4.36 -24.93
CA GLY A 175 12.88 3.35 -24.75
C GLY A 175 12.75 2.64 -23.39
N TRP A 176 12.39 3.39 -22.35
CA TRP A 176 12.22 2.92 -20.97
C TRP A 176 10.94 2.09 -20.76
N ALA A 177 9.83 2.38 -21.45
CA ALA A 177 8.63 1.53 -21.38
C ALA A 177 8.81 0.18 -22.11
N ARG A 178 9.81 0.05 -22.98
CA ARG A 178 10.17 -1.23 -23.60
C ARG A 178 10.85 -2.18 -22.61
N VAL A 179 11.47 -1.64 -21.55
CA VAL A 179 12.13 -2.41 -20.50
C VAL A 179 11.12 -2.89 -19.44
N MET A 180 10.02 -2.16 -19.24
CA MET A 180 8.89 -2.58 -18.37
C MET A 180 8.09 -3.78 -18.92
N TRP A 181 8.25 -4.14 -20.19
CA TRP A 181 7.43 -5.14 -20.87
C TRP A 181 8.20 -5.97 -21.90
N LYS A 182 9.36 -6.53 -21.51
CA LYS A 182 10.00 -7.60 -22.30
C LYS A 182 9.54 -8.96 -21.78
N THR A 183 8.82 -9.69 -22.62
CA THR A 183 8.68 -11.14 -22.51
C THR A 183 9.89 -11.80 -23.16
N GLU A 184 10.47 -12.79 -22.48
CA GLU A 184 11.07 -13.92 -23.20
C GLU A 184 9.99 -14.68 -23.99
#